data_AF-A0A0R0MIW5-F1
#
_entry.id   AF-A0A0R0MIW5-F1
#
_cell.length_a   1.000
_cell.length_b   1.000
_cell.length_c   1.000
_cell.angle_alpha   90.00
_cell.angle_beta   90.00
_cell.angle_gamma   90.00
#
_symmetry.space_group_name_H-M   'P 1'
#
loop_
_entity.id
_entity.type
_entity.pdbx_description
1 polymer ?
#
loop_
_entity_poly.entity_id
_entity_poly.type
_entity_poly.pdbx_seq_one_letter_code
_entity_poly.pdbx_strand_id
1 'polypeptide(L)' 'MAALTLRPVNPDVRSVHGPDGAHLGYLKRIGAVWKFKAIGFDAAGQVIPGGGPLTDKHNTPFAAPDAAEVSAKLNVTPLG' A
#
# COMPACT_ATOMS: atom_id res chain seq x y z
N MET A 1 -5.67 -13.91 5.24
CA MET A 1 -5.26 -12.60 4.68
C MET A 1 -5.04 -11.65 5.85
N ALA A 2 -3.91 -10.94 5.88
CA ALA A 2 -3.70 -9.88 6.86
C ALA A 2 -4.54 -8.64 6.50
N ALA A 3 -5.17 -8.01 7.51
CA ALA A 3 -5.92 -6.78 7.32
C ALA A 3 -4.96 -5.59 7.13
N LEU A 4 -5.08 -4.90 6.01
CA LEU A 4 -4.38 -3.65 5.74
C LEU A 4 -5.22 -2.47 6.21
N THR A 5 -4.55 -1.44 6.72
CA THR A 5 -5.19 -0.19 7.14
C THR A 5 -4.78 0.96 6.24
N LEU A 6 -5.70 1.89 6.02
CA LEU A 6 -5.47 3.10 5.24
C LEU A 6 -5.43 4.30 6.17
N ARG A 7 -4.41 5.15 6.03
CA ARG A 7 -4.35 6.44 6.75
C ARG A 7 -4.40 7.60 5.75
N PRO A 8 -5.19 8.65 6.03
CA PRO A 8 -5.24 9.82 5.16
C PRO A 8 -3.91 10.57 5.19
N VAL A 9 -3.33 10.82 4.02
CA VAL A 9 -2.19 11.76 3.86
C VAL A 9 -2.71 13.08 3.32
N ASN A 10 -3.53 13.03 2.27
CA ASN A 10 -4.26 14.16 1.71
C ASN A 10 -5.53 13.63 0.96
N PRO A 11 -6.32 14.48 0.28
CA PRO A 11 -7.53 14.03 -0.43
C PRO A 11 -7.28 12.94 -1.49
N ASP A 12 -6.12 12.93 -2.14
CA ASP A 12 -5.78 12.06 -3.27
C ASP A 12 -4.71 11.01 -2.92
N VAL A 13 -4.30 10.93 -1.66
CA VAL A 13 -3.27 10.01 -1.18
C VAL A 13 -3.65 9.40 0.17
N ARG A 14 -3.59 8.07 0.25
CA ARG A 14 -3.66 7.30 1.50
C ARG A 14 -2.38 6.49 1.66
N SER A 15 -1.81 6.41 2.86
CA SER A 15 -0.77 5.42 3.17
C SER A 15 -1.41 4.07 3.52
N VAL A 16 -0.75 2.99 3.13
CA VAL A 16 -1.18 1.60 3.33
C VAL A 16 -0.26 0.96 4.35
N HIS A 17 -0.83 0.44 5.43
CA HIS A 17 -0.08 -0.14 6.54
C HIS A 17 -0.47 -1.60 6.80
N GLY A 18 0.53 -2.42 7.11
CA GLY A 18 0.37 -3.79 7.60
C GLY A 18 -0.23 -3.85 9.01
N PRO A 19 -0.59 -5.06 9.51
CA PRO A 19 -1.13 -5.26 10.85
C PRO A 19 -0.18 -4.85 11.98
N ASP A 20 1.12 -4.94 11.73
CA ASP A 20 2.23 -4.51 12.60
C ASP A 20 2.48 -2.99 12.53
N GLY A 21 1.74 -2.27 11.68
CA GLY A 21 1.92 -0.85 11.43
C GLY A 21 2.97 -0.52 10.37
N ALA A 22 3.66 -1.51 9.79
CA ALA A 22 4.66 -1.30 8.75
C ALA A 22 4.05 -0.57 7.54
N HIS A 23 4.77 0.42 7.02
CA HIS A 23 4.31 1.18 5.86
C HIS A 23 4.69 0.44 4.57
N LEU A 24 3.69 0.00 3.82
CA LEU A 24 3.89 -0.88 2.65
C LEU A 24 3.77 -0.14 1.31
N GLY A 25 3.21 1.08 1.33
CA GLY A 25 3.08 1.91 0.15
C GLY A 25 1.95 2.92 0.27
N TYR A 26 1.60 3.52 -0.86
CA TYR A 26 0.53 4.50 -0.96
C TYR A 26 -0.55 4.05 -1.93
N LEU A 27 -1.80 4.39 -1.66
CA LEU A 27 -2.79 4.58 -2.70
C LEU A 27 -2.71 6.03 -3.17
N LYS A 28 -2.50 6.23 -4.48
CA LYS A 28 -2.51 7.55 -5.11
C LYS A 28 -3.59 7.61 -6.17
N ARG A 29 -4.43 8.63 -6.10
CA ARG A 29 -5.43 8.93 -7.13
C ARG A 29 -4.75 9.52 -8.36
N ILE A 30 -5.08 8.98 -9.53
CA ILE A 30 -4.64 9.45 -10.84
C ILE A 30 -5.88 9.49 -11.73
N GLY A 31 -6.44 10.70 -11.92
CA GLY A 31 -7.74 10.89 -12.55
C GLY A 31 -8.86 10.26 -11.71
N ALA A 32 -9.66 9.38 -12.32
CA ALA A 32 -10.74 8.68 -11.63
C ALA A 32 -10.29 7.40 -10.91
N VAL A 33 -9.04 6.96 -11.07
CA VAL A 33 -8.55 5.66 -10.59
C VAL A 33 -7.56 5.83 -9.45
N TRP A 34 -7.65 4.95 -8.46
CA TRP A 34 -6.63 4.83 -7.41
C TRP A 34 -5.63 3.74 -7.79
N LYS A 35 -4.33 4.00 -7.60
CA LYS A 35 -3.27 3.02 -7.86
C LYS A 35 -2.42 2.80 -6.63
N PHE A 36 -2.10 1.55 -6.34
CA PHE A 36 -1.12 1.22 -5.33
C PHE A 36 0.30 1.52 -5.81
N LYS A 37 1.08 2.14 -4.93
CA LYS A 37 2.48 2.51 -5.12
C LYS A 37 3.27 1.90 -3.98
N ALA A 38 3.79 0.70 -4.22
CA ALA A 38 4.65 0.00 -3.28
C ALA A 38 5.86 0.87 -2.88
N ILE A 39 6.24 0.76 -1.61
CA ILE A 39 7.51 1.29 -1.10
C ILE A 39 8.20 0.22 -0.26
N GLY A 40 9.52 0.23 -0.31
CA GLY A 40 10.38 -0.49 0.63
C GLY A 40 11.21 0.48 1.45
N PHE A 41 11.98 -0.08 2.38
CA PHE A 41 13.00 0.65 3.12
C PHE A 41 14.32 -0.10 3.00
N ASP A 42 15.42 0.62 2.80
CA ASP A 42 16.76 0.04 2.90
C ASP A 42 17.19 -0.12 4.37
N ALA A 43 18.40 -0.63 4.59
CA ALA A 43 18.95 -0.83 5.94
C ALA A 43 19.15 0.48 6.74
N ALA A 44 19.21 1.63 6.07
CA ALA A 44 19.29 2.95 6.69
C ALA A 44 17.91 3.59 6.92
N GLY A 45 16.81 2.88 6.56
CA GLY A 45 15.45 3.39 6.65
C GLY A 45 15.09 4.37 5.53
N GLN A 46 15.85 4.44 4.45
CA GLN A 46 15.53 5.27 3.30
C GLN A 46 14.47 4.59 2.43
N VAL A 47 13.54 5.40 1.91
CA VAL A 47 12.46 4.89 1.06
C VAL A 47 13.02 4.42 -0.28
N ILE A 48 12.68 3.18 -0.65
CA ILE A 48 12.90 2.61 -1.98
C ILE A 48 11.56 2.63 -2.75
N PRO A 49 11.37 3.54 -3.72
CA PRO A 49 10.16 3.58 -4.52
C PRO A 49 9.99 2.30 -5.35
N GLY A 50 8.80 1.71 -5.29
CA GLY A 50 8.54 0.45 -5.99
C GLY A 50 9.28 -0.76 -5.39
N GLY A 51 9.89 -0.62 -4.21
CA GLY A 51 10.48 -1.73 -3.47
C GLY A 51 9.52 -2.30 -2.41
N GLY A 52 10.07 -3.19 -1.57
CA GLY A 52 9.38 -3.73 -0.40
C GLY A 52 8.49 -4.95 -0.68
N PRO A 53 7.77 -5.44 0.36
CA PRO A 53 7.07 -6.72 0.32
C PRO A 53 5.96 -6.82 -0.75
N LEU A 54 5.44 -5.69 -1.23
CA LEU A 54 4.33 -5.62 -2.19
C LEU A 54 4.75 -5.04 -3.55
N THR A 55 6.04 -5.16 -3.90
CA THR A 55 6.58 -4.68 -5.19
C THR A 55 5.84 -5.26 -6.39
N ASP A 56 5.47 -6.54 -6.34
CA ASP A 56 4.75 -7.24 -7.39
C ASP A 56 3.32 -6.72 -7.62
N LYS A 57 2.74 -6.05 -6.60
CA LYS A 57 1.44 -5.40 -6.68
C LYS A 57 1.52 -3.92 -7.08
N HIS A 58 2.71 -3.41 -7.44
CA HIS A 58 2.85 -2.03 -7.84
C HIS A 58 1.93 -1.71 -9.03
N ASN A 59 1.29 -0.54 -9.01
CA ASN A 59 0.25 -0.10 -9.96
C ASN A 59 -1.09 -0.85 -9.92
N THR A 60 -1.35 -1.78 -8.98
CA THR A 60 -2.67 -2.40 -8.86
C THR A 60 -3.78 -1.32 -8.76
N PRO A 61 -4.83 -1.39 -9.61
CA PRO A 61 -5.88 -0.39 -9.63
C PRO A 61 -7.03 -0.69 -8.65
N PHE A 62 -7.58 0.38 -8.12
CA PHE A 62 -8.69 0.40 -7.17
C PHE A 62 -9.73 1.44 -7.61
N ALA A 63 -11.00 1.14 -7.36
CA ALA A 63 -12.09 2.07 -7.65
C ALA A 63 -12.19 3.17 -6.57
N ALA A 64 -11.87 2.82 -5.32
CA ALA A 64 -11.89 3.72 -4.18
C ALA A 64 -10.76 3.36 -3.20
N PRO A 65 -10.40 4.25 -2.27
CA PRO A 65 -9.46 3.93 -1.20
C PRO A 65 -10.17 3.18 -0.06
N ASP A 66 -10.57 1.94 -0.33
CA ASP A 66 -11.27 1.06 0.61
C ASP A 66 -10.32 0.02 1.22
N ALA A 67 -10.31 -0.10 2.55
CA ALA A 67 -9.36 -0.96 3.25
C ALA A 67 -9.64 -2.46 3.01
N ALA A 68 -10.90 -2.85 2.87
CA ALA A 68 -11.26 -4.24 2.63
C ALA A 68 -10.87 -4.67 1.19
N GLU A 69 -11.17 -3.84 0.19
CA GLU A 69 -10.75 -4.05 -1.20
C GLU A 69 -9.22 -4.13 -1.31
N VAL A 70 -8.51 -3.23 -0.64
CA VAL A 70 -7.03 -3.21 -0.59
C VAL A 70 -6.47 -4.47 0.05
N SER A 71 -7.00 -4.89 1.19
CA SER A 71 -6.56 -6.11 1.87
C SER A 71 -6.76 -7.35 1.00
N ALA A 72 -7.90 -7.43 0.31
CA ALA A 72 -8.22 -8.55 -0.58
C ALA A 72 -7.31 -8.59 -1.82
N LYS A 73 -7.09 -7.45 -2.48
CA LYS A 73 -6.30 -7.40 -3.72
C LYS A 73 -4.79 -7.49 -3.50
N LEU A 74 -4.29 -6.91 -2.41
CA LEU A 74 -2.85 -6.90 -2.13
C LEU A 74 -2.37 -8.16 -1.39
N ASN A 75 -3.29 -8.95 -0.83
CA ASN A 75 -3.08 -10.24 -0.17
C ASN A 75 -1.72 -10.36 0.55
N VAL A 76 -1.57 -9.63 1.65
CA VAL A 76 -0.35 -9.73 2.45
C VAL A 76 -0.35 -11.06 3.19
N THR A 77 0.60 -11.92 2.86
CA THR A 77 0.95 -13.07 3.69
C THR A 77 1.68 -12.53 4.91
N PRO A 78 1.21 -12.77 6.15
CA PRO A 78 1.99 -12.44 7.34
C PRO A 78 3.34 -13.14 7.23
N LEU A 79 4.44 -12.40 7.34
CA LEU A 79 5.73 -13.02 7.61
C LEU A 79 5.60 -13.65 9.00
N GLY A 80 5.61 -14.99 9.03
CA GLY A 80 5.62 -15.78 10.26
C GLY A 80 6.93 -15.67 11.01
#